data_AF-M7ZLQ0-F1
#
_entry.id   AF-M7ZLQ0-F1
#
_cell.length_a   1.000
_cell.length_b   1.000
_cell.length_c   1.000
_cell.angle_alpha   90.00
_cell.angle_beta   90.00
_cell.angle_gamma   90.00
#
_symmetry.space_group_name_H-M   'P 1'
#
loop_
_entity.id
_entity.type
_entity.pdbx_description
1 polymer ?
#
loop_
_entity_poly.entity_id
_entity_poly.type
_entity_poly.pdbx_seq_one_letter_code
_entity_poly.pdbx_strand_id
1 'polypeptide(L)'
;MTHAVLPGMVERKRGAVVNIGSGAASIMPSTPLYTVYAATKAYADQFSRSLYVEYKNKGIDVQCQVPMYVATKMASIRQASLFAPSPETYARAAVRYIGYEPRCAPYWPHALLWFLFSVVPEPLVDGYVLGMSLGIRKMGRAKEARKKAALHYGTDEVHQLIYVFLNDA
;
A
#
# COMPACT_ATOMS: atom_id res chain seq x y z
N MET A 1 9.96 13.85 9.18
CA MET A 1 10.94 12.79 9.51
C MET A 1 12.25 13.00 8.77
N THR A 2 12.26 13.05 7.43
CA THR A 2 13.50 13.25 6.65
C THR A 2 14.33 14.45 7.12
N HIS A 3 13.70 15.62 7.28
CA HIS A 3 14.37 16.83 7.79
C HIS A 3 15.11 16.64 9.13
N ALA A 4 14.61 15.78 10.02
CA ALA A 4 15.21 15.58 11.34
C ALA A 4 16.49 14.73 11.29
N VAL A 5 16.57 13.77 10.35
CA VAL A 5 17.70 12.83 10.27
C VAL A 5 18.75 13.24 9.23
N LEU A 6 18.34 14.00 8.22
CA LEU A 6 19.15 14.33 7.06
C LEU A 6 20.41 15.18 7.41
N PRO A 7 20.35 16.19 8.30
CA PRO A 7 21.54 16.95 8.69
C PRO A 7 22.65 16.04 9.25
N GLY A 8 22.32 15.16 10.19
CA GLY A 8 23.29 14.22 10.76
C GLY A 8 23.82 13.19 9.75
N MET A 9 23.00 12.77 8.79
CA MET A 9 23.48 11.89 7.70
C MET A 9 24.51 12.61 6.83
N VAL A 10 24.28 13.89 6.51
CA VAL A 10 25.19 14.73 5.70
C VAL A 10 26.51 14.95 6.43
N GLU A 11 26.49 15.24 7.73
CA GLU A 11 27.70 15.36 8.55
C GLU A 11 28.56 14.09 8.50
N ARG A 12 27.91 12.92 8.57
CA ARG A 12 28.58 11.61 8.46
C ARG A 12 28.96 11.22 7.03
N LYS A 13 28.51 11.98 6.02
CA LYS A 13 28.63 11.67 4.58
C LYS A 13 28.15 10.25 4.22
N ARG A 14 27.18 9.74 5.00
CA ARG A 14 26.67 8.38 4.87
C ARG A 14 25.27 8.28 5.48
N GLY A 15 24.32 7.84 4.67
CA GLY A 15 22.96 7.55 5.12
C GLY A 15 22.08 7.02 4.01
N ALA A 16 20.94 6.45 4.38
CA ALA A 16 19.90 6.04 3.45
C ALA A 16 18.53 6.45 3.99
N VAL A 17 17.67 6.98 3.11
CA VAL A 17 16.25 7.26 3.37
C VAL A 17 15.42 6.44 2.41
N VAL A 18 14.64 5.50 2.95
CA VAL A 18 13.77 4.63 2.16
C VAL A 18 12.32 5.01 2.42
N ASN A 19 11.66 5.58 1.42
CA ASN A 19 10.24 5.88 1.44
C ASN A 19 9.47 4.76 0.75
N ILE A 20 8.31 4.40 1.30
CA ILE A 20 7.43 3.38 0.69
C ILE A 20 6.35 4.08 -0.13
N GLY A 21 6.55 4.09 -1.45
CA GLY A 21 5.57 4.47 -2.46
C GLY A 21 4.51 3.38 -2.68
N SER A 22 4.00 3.29 -3.91
CA SER A 22 3.10 2.21 -4.32
C SER A 22 3.09 2.09 -5.83
N GLY A 23 3.02 0.86 -6.34
CA GLY A 23 2.76 0.62 -7.75
C GLY A 23 1.42 1.20 -8.23
N ALA A 24 0.46 1.41 -7.32
CA ALA A 24 -0.77 2.14 -7.58
C ALA A 24 -0.52 3.57 -8.12
N ALA A 25 0.58 4.21 -7.75
CA ALA A 25 0.89 5.57 -8.18
C ALA A 25 1.97 5.64 -9.27
N SER A 26 2.87 4.65 -9.32
CA SER A 26 4.06 4.70 -10.19
C SER A 26 4.05 3.66 -11.32
N ILE A 27 3.17 2.66 -11.27
CA ILE A 27 3.09 1.56 -12.25
C ILE A 27 1.75 1.59 -12.99
N MET A 28 0.65 1.84 -12.27
CA MET A 28 -0.68 1.91 -12.87
C MET A 28 -0.91 3.30 -13.50
N PRO A 29 -1.56 3.39 -14.69
CA PRO A 29 -1.89 4.66 -15.31
C PRO A 29 -2.93 5.44 -14.49
N SER A 30 -3.97 4.75 -14.00
CA SER A 30 -4.92 5.31 -13.04
C SER A 30 -5.35 4.32 -11.96
N THR A 31 -5.82 4.85 -10.82
CA THR A 31 -6.36 4.05 -9.70
C THR A 31 -7.68 4.62 -9.20
N PRO A 32 -8.77 4.42 -9.95
CA PRO A 32 -10.09 4.86 -9.55
C PRO A 32 -10.51 4.27 -8.21
N LEU A 33 -11.25 5.06 -7.43
CA LEU A 33 -11.68 4.76 -6.05
C LEU A 33 -10.54 4.74 -4.99
N TYR A 34 -9.29 4.99 -5.40
CA TYR A 34 -8.12 5.12 -4.53
C TYR A 34 -7.33 6.41 -4.82
N THR A 35 -7.96 7.43 -5.40
CA THR A 35 -7.32 8.67 -5.90
C THR A 35 -6.45 9.36 -4.85
N VAL A 36 -6.95 9.58 -3.64
CA VAL A 36 -6.20 10.27 -2.56
C VAL A 36 -4.98 9.45 -2.13
N TYR A 37 -5.13 8.13 -2.07
CA TYR A 37 -4.04 7.22 -1.75
C TYR A 37 -2.95 7.29 -2.83
N ALA A 38 -3.31 7.16 -4.10
CA ALA A 38 -2.36 7.22 -5.19
C ALA A 38 -1.69 8.60 -5.31
N ALA A 39 -2.42 9.70 -5.16
CA ALA A 39 -1.85 11.05 -5.15
C ALA A 39 -0.80 11.22 -4.03
N THR A 40 -1.10 10.70 -2.83
CA THR A 40 -0.16 10.74 -1.70
C THR A 40 1.10 9.91 -1.98
N LYS A 41 0.95 8.76 -2.63
CA LYS A 41 2.08 7.90 -3.00
C LYS A 41 2.89 8.46 -4.18
N ALA A 42 2.26 9.17 -5.11
CA ALA A 42 2.93 9.91 -6.18
C ALA A 42 3.76 11.06 -5.61
N TYR A 43 3.25 11.78 -4.60
CA TYR A 43 4.04 12.78 -3.86
C TYR A 43 5.29 12.15 -3.23
N ALA A 44 5.16 11.00 -2.54
CA ALA A 44 6.30 10.33 -1.94
C ALA A 44 7.33 9.88 -2.98
N ASP A 45 6.89 9.43 -4.16
CA ASP A 45 7.77 9.09 -5.29
C ASP A 45 8.56 10.31 -5.77
N GLN A 46 7.87 11.40 -6.11
CA GLN A 46 8.51 12.60 -6.60
C GLN A 46 9.42 13.25 -5.54
N PHE A 47 8.98 13.32 -4.29
CA PHE A 47 9.77 13.82 -3.17
C PHE A 47 11.09 13.07 -3.01
N SER A 48 11.05 11.73 -3.08
CA SER A 48 12.25 10.89 -2.95
C SER A 48 13.21 11.09 -4.11
N ARG A 49 12.70 11.17 -5.34
CA ARG A 49 13.50 11.37 -6.55
C ARG A 49 14.20 12.72 -6.56
N SER A 50 13.52 13.80 -6.15
CA SER A 50 14.14 15.12 -6.01
C SER A 50 15.26 15.10 -4.96
N LEU A 51 14.99 14.56 -3.77
CA LEU A 51 15.98 14.48 -2.70
C LEU A 51 17.18 13.59 -3.06
N TYR A 52 16.97 12.51 -3.80
CA TYR A 52 18.06 11.69 -4.30
C TYR A 52 19.07 12.54 -5.10
N VAL A 53 18.57 13.36 -6.04
CA VAL A 53 19.44 14.22 -6.86
C VAL A 53 20.14 15.27 -6.00
N GLU A 54 19.43 15.88 -5.05
CA GLU A 54 19.97 16.94 -4.17
C GLU A 54 21.04 16.46 -3.16
N TYR A 55 21.02 15.17 -2.80
CA TYR A 55 21.86 14.61 -1.73
C TYR A 55 22.79 13.47 -2.15
N LYS A 56 22.70 12.96 -3.40
CA LYS A 56 23.59 11.90 -3.91
C LYS A 56 25.08 12.25 -3.78
N ASN A 57 25.45 13.50 -4.09
CA ASN A 57 26.83 13.99 -3.96
C ASN A 57 27.28 14.20 -2.50
N LYS A 58 26.37 14.11 -1.54
CA LYS A 58 26.64 14.20 -0.09
C LYS A 58 26.73 12.81 0.57
N GLY A 59 26.73 11.73 -0.22
CA GLY A 59 26.82 10.35 0.28
C GLY A 59 25.51 9.82 0.88
N ILE A 60 24.37 10.43 0.53
CA ILE A 60 23.05 10.01 1.01
C ILE A 60 22.29 9.35 -0.13
N ASP A 61 21.87 8.11 0.09
CA ASP A 61 20.95 7.43 -0.82
C ASP A 61 19.50 7.71 -0.41
N VAL A 62 18.68 8.18 -1.35
CA VAL A 62 17.25 8.39 -1.13
C VAL A 62 16.49 7.55 -2.15
N GLN A 63 15.64 6.65 -1.67
CA GLN A 63 14.96 5.68 -2.52
C GLN A 63 13.47 5.63 -2.22
N CYS A 64 12.66 5.61 -3.27
CA CYS A 64 11.25 5.27 -3.23
C CYS A 64 11.05 3.83 -3.67
N GLN A 65 10.60 2.97 -2.77
CA GLN A 65 10.21 1.61 -3.11
C GLN A 65 8.72 1.56 -3.40
N VAL A 66 8.32 1.06 -4.57
CA VAL A 66 6.94 1.08 -5.08
C VAL A 66 6.37 -0.35 -5.12
N PRO A 67 6.00 -0.94 -3.96
CA PRO A 67 5.43 -2.27 -3.92
C PRO A 67 4.11 -2.34 -4.69
N MET A 68 3.86 -3.50 -5.32
CA MET A 68 2.49 -3.95 -5.64
C MET A 68 1.89 -4.61 -4.38
N TYR A 69 0.99 -5.57 -4.53
CA TYR A 69 0.40 -6.25 -3.36
C TYR A 69 1.47 -6.95 -2.52
N VAL A 70 1.35 -6.83 -1.20
CA VAL A 70 2.12 -7.57 -0.19
C VAL A 70 1.12 -8.14 0.81
N ALA A 71 1.29 -9.40 1.21
CA ALA A 71 0.38 -10.14 2.08
C ALA A 71 0.36 -9.57 3.51
N THR A 72 -0.39 -8.49 3.70
CA THR A 72 -0.50 -7.72 4.95
C THR A 72 -1.96 -7.60 5.36
N LYS A 73 -2.18 -7.31 6.66
CA LYS A 73 -3.51 -6.95 7.18
C LYS A 73 -4.10 -5.75 6.45
N MET A 74 -3.27 -4.76 6.09
CA MET A 74 -3.68 -3.57 5.34
C MET A 74 -4.27 -3.93 3.96
N ALA A 75 -3.61 -4.82 3.23
CA ALA A 75 -4.08 -5.28 1.92
C ALA A 75 -5.24 -6.29 2.01
N SER A 76 -5.65 -6.71 3.22
CA SER A 76 -6.62 -7.80 3.45
C SER A 76 -6.24 -9.13 2.78
N ILE A 77 -4.95 -9.34 2.50
CA ILE A 77 -4.41 -10.57 1.91
C ILE A 77 -3.83 -11.42 3.04
N ARG A 78 -4.38 -12.63 3.21
CA ARG A 78 -3.98 -13.55 4.30
C ARG A 78 -2.84 -14.48 3.93
N GLN A 79 -2.77 -14.90 2.68
CA GLN A 79 -1.81 -15.89 2.20
C GLN A 79 -0.88 -15.25 1.18
N ALA A 80 0.41 -15.51 1.33
CA ALA A 80 1.41 -15.07 0.38
C ALA A 80 1.26 -15.84 -0.94
N SER A 81 1.58 -15.17 -2.04
CA SER A 81 1.66 -15.75 -3.38
C SER A 81 2.85 -15.16 -4.13
N LEU A 82 3.11 -15.66 -5.34
CA LEU A 82 4.20 -15.15 -6.18
C LEU A 82 4.08 -13.65 -6.48
N PHE A 83 2.86 -13.12 -6.61
CA PHE A 83 2.63 -11.70 -6.90
C PHE A 83 2.25 -10.88 -5.66
N ALA A 84 2.01 -11.56 -4.53
CA ALA A 84 1.76 -10.94 -3.23
C ALA A 84 2.66 -11.60 -2.17
N PRO A 85 3.96 -11.25 -2.11
CA PRO A 85 4.90 -11.89 -1.19
C PRO A 85 4.53 -11.63 0.27
N SER A 86 5.12 -12.41 1.18
CA SER A 86 5.06 -12.10 2.60
C SER A 86 5.78 -10.77 2.91
N PRO A 87 5.41 -10.08 4.01
CA PRO A 87 6.10 -8.85 4.42
C PRO A 87 7.60 -9.06 4.64
N GLU A 88 7.99 -10.21 5.20
CA GLU A 88 9.38 -10.56 5.47
C GLU A 88 10.15 -10.78 4.17
N THR A 89 9.51 -11.41 3.19
CA THR A 89 10.11 -11.64 1.87
C THR A 89 10.33 -10.31 1.14
N TYR A 90 9.32 -9.44 1.14
CA TYR A 90 9.45 -8.11 0.58
C TYR A 90 10.50 -7.27 1.31
N ALA A 91 10.51 -7.29 2.66
CA ALA A 91 11.48 -6.55 3.47
C ALA A 91 12.93 -7.00 3.22
N ARG A 92 13.17 -8.31 3.06
CA ARG A 92 14.50 -8.81 2.68
C ARG A 92 14.94 -8.30 1.31
N ALA A 93 14.04 -8.28 0.33
CA ALA A 93 14.32 -7.74 -1.00
C ALA A 93 14.58 -6.22 -0.93
N ALA A 94 13.73 -5.50 -0.21
CA ALA A 94 13.81 -4.07 0.03
C ALA A 94 15.16 -3.63 0.59
N VAL A 95 15.64 -4.28 1.67
CA VAL A 95 16.91 -3.93 2.31
C VAL A 95 18.10 -4.21 1.39
N ARG A 96 18.05 -5.31 0.63
CA ARG A 96 19.13 -5.67 -0.32
C ARG A 96 19.25 -4.70 -1.50
N TYR A 97 18.18 -3.96 -1.82
CA TYR A 97 18.12 -3.07 -2.98
C TYR A 97 18.43 -1.59 -2.65
N ILE A 98 18.76 -1.27 -1.39
CA ILE A 98 19.17 0.09 -1.02
C ILE A 98 20.48 0.43 -1.75
N GLY A 99 20.58 1.63 -2.34
CA GLY A 99 21.77 2.10 -3.04
C GLY A 99 21.80 1.93 -4.56
N TYR A 100 20.84 1.23 -5.17
CA TYR A 100 20.85 0.95 -6.61
C TYR A 100 20.15 2.04 -7.43
N GLU A 101 18.85 2.24 -7.22
CA GLU A 101 18.03 3.17 -8.00
C GLU A 101 17.16 4.04 -7.08
N PRO A 102 16.86 5.30 -7.47
CA PRO A 102 16.02 6.19 -6.67
C PRO A 102 14.55 5.79 -6.62
N ARG A 103 14.08 4.97 -7.56
CA ARG A 103 12.72 4.42 -7.59
C ARG A 103 12.77 2.97 -8.06
N CYS A 104 12.23 2.04 -7.28
CA CYS A 104 12.34 0.62 -7.62
C CYS A 104 11.18 -0.24 -7.08
N ALA A 105 10.98 -1.39 -7.71
CA ALA A 105 10.17 -2.49 -7.19
C ALA A 105 11.12 -3.64 -6.80
N PRO A 106 11.64 -3.68 -5.56
CA PRO A 106 12.77 -4.53 -5.18
C PRO A 106 12.47 -6.04 -5.23
N TYR A 107 11.18 -6.41 -5.25
CA TYR A 107 10.74 -7.79 -5.41
C TYR A 107 10.55 -8.11 -6.89
N TRP A 108 11.37 -9.01 -7.46
CA TRP A 108 11.44 -9.24 -8.92
C TRP A 108 10.10 -9.55 -9.60
N PRO A 109 9.12 -10.28 -9.01
CA PRO A 109 7.82 -10.47 -9.64
C PRO A 109 7.03 -9.16 -9.77
N HIS A 110 7.23 -8.20 -8.87
CA HIS A 110 6.64 -6.87 -9.01
C HIS A 110 7.31 -6.08 -10.14
N ALA A 111 8.62 -6.24 -10.35
CA ALA A 111 9.31 -5.68 -11.51
C ALA A 111 8.82 -6.30 -12.84
N LEU A 112 8.52 -7.61 -12.85
CA LEU A 112 7.87 -8.25 -13.99
C LEU A 112 6.47 -7.68 -14.23
N LEU A 113 5.65 -7.53 -13.18
CA LEU A 113 4.33 -6.90 -13.31
C LEU A 113 4.42 -5.47 -13.84
N TRP A 114 5.41 -4.70 -13.38
CA TRP A 114 5.69 -3.37 -13.92
C TRP A 114 5.89 -3.44 -15.43
N PHE A 115 6.83 -4.29 -15.87
CA PHE A 115 7.11 -4.45 -17.29
C PHE A 115 5.86 -4.81 -18.09
N LEU A 116 5.06 -5.77 -17.61
CA LEU A 116 3.81 -6.15 -18.26
C LEU A 116 2.81 -4.99 -18.33
N PHE A 117 2.61 -4.21 -17.27
CA PHE A 117 1.71 -3.04 -17.31
C PHE A 117 2.23 -1.94 -18.24
N SER A 118 3.55 -1.79 -18.40
CA SER A 118 4.13 -0.78 -19.28
C SER A 118 3.89 -1.02 -20.78
N VAL A 119 3.56 -2.26 -21.16
CA VAL A 119 3.29 -2.63 -22.57
C VAL A 119 1.80 -2.77 -22.89
N VAL A 120 0.93 -2.77 -21.87
CA VAL A 120 -0.52 -2.88 -22.06
C VAL A 120 -1.12 -1.48 -22.28
N PRO A 121 -1.97 -1.27 -23.30
CA PRO A 121 -2.67 0.00 -23.50
C PRO A 121 -3.43 0.47 -22.26
N GLU A 122 -3.26 1.74 -21.88
CA GLU A 122 -3.84 2.31 -20.65
C GLU A 122 -5.34 2.05 -20.46
N PRO A 123 -6.22 2.14 -21.49
CA PRO A 123 -7.65 1.89 -21.30
C PRO A 123 -7.97 0.46 -20.82
N LEU A 124 -7.17 -0.52 -21.22
CA LEU A 124 -7.33 -1.90 -20.77
C LEU A 124 -6.92 -2.05 -19.32
N VAL A 125 -5.82 -1.39 -18.92
CA VAL A 125 -5.36 -1.38 -17.53
C VAL A 125 -6.38 -0.67 -16.65
N ASP A 126 -6.88 0.49 -17.07
CA ASP A 126 -7.88 1.27 -16.35
C ASP A 126 -9.20 0.51 -16.16
N GLY A 127 -9.67 -0.15 -17.22
CA GLY A 127 -10.86 -1.00 -17.15
C GLY A 127 -10.69 -2.14 -16.14
N TYR A 128 -9.53 -2.81 -16.16
CA TYR A 128 -9.20 -3.86 -15.19
C TYR A 128 -9.15 -3.33 -13.75
N VAL A 129 -8.44 -2.23 -13.52
CA VAL A 129 -8.31 -1.62 -12.18
C VAL A 129 -9.65 -1.15 -11.66
N LEU A 130 -10.47 -0.51 -12.49
CA LEU A 130 -11.81 -0.07 -12.10
C LEU A 130 -12.69 -1.26 -11.69
N GLY A 131 -12.69 -2.33 -12.49
CA GLY A 131 -13.42 -3.57 -12.19
C GLY A 131 -13.00 -4.17 -10.85
N MET A 132 -11.68 -4.28 -10.62
CA MET A 132 -11.12 -4.77 -9.35
C MET A 132 -11.54 -3.88 -8.17
N SER A 133 -11.38 -2.56 -8.29
CA SER A 133 -11.73 -1.59 -7.24
C SER A 133 -13.22 -1.62 -6.89
N LEU A 134 -14.10 -1.73 -7.89
CA LEU A 134 -15.54 -1.88 -7.68
C LEU A 134 -15.87 -3.20 -6.98
N GLY A 135 -15.19 -4.30 -7.35
CA GLY A 135 -15.32 -5.60 -6.70
C GLY A 135 -14.95 -5.54 -5.22
N ILE A 136 -13.79 -4.96 -4.89
CA ILE A 136 -13.32 -4.77 -3.51
C ILE A 136 -14.33 -3.93 -2.72
N ARG A 137 -14.80 -2.81 -3.28
CA ARG A 137 -15.79 -1.94 -2.63
C ARG A 137 -17.12 -2.64 -2.40
N LYS A 138 -17.58 -3.46 -3.35
CA LYS A 138 -18.80 -4.27 -3.20
C LYS A 138 -18.65 -5.27 -2.05
N MET A 139 -17.52 -5.98 -1.98
CA MET A 139 -17.23 -6.92 -0.88
C MET A 139 -17.13 -6.21 0.48
N GLY A 140 -16.48 -5.05 0.53
CA GLY A 140 -16.38 -4.22 1.75
C GLY A 140 -17.75 -3.83 2.29
N ARG A 141 -18.62 -3.27 1.43
CA ARG A 141 -20.00 -2.90 1.81
C ARG A 141 -20.83 -4.10 2.26
N ALA A 142 -20.71 -5.25 1.58
CA ALA A 142 -21.41 -6.46 1.98
C ALA A 142 -20.96 -6.95 3.37
N LYS A 143 -19.67 -6.86 3.69
CA LYS A 143 -19.13 -7.21 5.00
C LYS A 143 -19.61 -6.27 6.10
N GLU A 144 -19.67 -4.96 5.83
CA GLU A 144 -20.22 -3.98 6.76
C GLU A 144 -21.71 -4.17 7.02
N ALA A 145 -22.49 -4.43 5.96
CA ALA A 145 -23.93 -4.71 6.09
C ALA A 145 -24.17 -5.95 6.96
N ARG A 146 -23.42 -7.04 6.73
CA ARG A 146 -23.47 -8.25 7.57
C ARG A 146 -23.11 -7.96 9.03
N LYS A 147 -22.07 -7.14 9.27
CA LYS A 147 -21.66 -6.76 10.62
C LYS A 147 -22.74 -5.93 11.33
N LYS A 148 -23.38 -4.99 10.63
CA LYS A 148 -24.50 -4.19 11.16
C LYS A 148 -25.71 -5.07 11.49
N ALA A 149 -26.07 -6.00 10.61
CA ALA A 149 -27.17 -6.93 10.84
C ALA A 149 -26.93 -7.82 12.07
N ALA A 150 -25.71 -8.37 12.21
CA ALA A 150 -25.34 -9.17 13.39
C ALA A 150 -25.35 -8.36 14.69
N LEU A 151 -24.95 -7.07 14.64
CA LEU A 151 -24.99 -6.19 15.79
C LEU A 151 -26.44 -5.87 16.21
N HIS A 152 -27.31 -5.59 15.24
CA HIS A 152 -28.72 -5.29 15.49
C HIS A 152 -29.46 -6.48 16.09
N TYR A 153 -29.23 -7.68 15.53
CA TYR A 153 -29.78 -8.91 16.07
C TYR A 153 -29.33 -9.17 17.52
N GLY A 154 -28.05 -8.95 17.82
CA GLY A 154 -27.53 -9.09 19.20
C GLY A 154 -28.10 -8.05 20.18
N THR A 155 -28.41 -6.83 19.73
CA THR A 155 -29.08 -5.84 20.59
C THR A 155 -30.54 -6.20 20.84
N ASP A 156 -31.23 -6.77 19.86
CA ASP A 156 -32.64 -7.16 19.99
C ASP A 156 -32.80 -8.36 20.94
N GLU A 157 -31.89 -9.34 20.92
CA GLU A 157 -31.88 -10.45 21.89
C GLU A 157 -31.65 -9.97 23.32
N VAL A 158 -30.71 -9.03 23.54
CA VAL A 158 -30.47 -8.45 24.88
C VAL A 158 -31.68 -7.67 25.37
N HIS A 159 -32.34 -6.90 24.49
CA HIS A 159 -33.57 -6.19 24.83
C HIS A 159 -34.70 -7.16 25.20
N GLN A 160 -34.90 -8.24 24.44
CA GLN A 160 -35.89 -9.27 24.78
C GLN A 160 -35.60 -9.94 26.12
N LEU A 161 -34.34 -10.27 26.41
CA LEU A 161 -33.96 -10.88 27.69
C LEU A 161 -34.29 -9.96 28.87
N ILE A 162 -33.99 -8.66 28.74
CA ILE A 162 -34.31 -7.65 29.76
C ILE A 162 -35.82 -7.52 29.93
N TYR A 163 -36.61 -7.51 28.84
CA TYR A 163 -38.06 -7.46 28.92
C TYR A 163 -38.68 -8.67 29.63
N VAL A 164 -38.14 -9.87 29.42
CA VAL A 164 -38.59 -11.07 30.15
C VAL A 164 -38.24 -10.95 31.64
N PHE A 165 -37.00 -10.60 31.96
CA PHE A 165 -36.56 -10.42 33.36
C PHE A 165 -37.33 -9.34 34.14
N LEU A 166 -37.78 -8.27 33.47
CA LEU A 166 -38.53 -7.19 34.11
C LEU A 166 -40.04 -7.47 34.26
N ASN A 167 -40.60 -8.41 33.50
CA ASN A 167 -42.03 -8.75 33.58
C ASN A 167 -42.31 -10.04 34.39
N ASP A 168 -41.28 -10.85 34.69
CA ASP A 168 -41.38 -12.05 35.52
C ASP A 168 -41.01 -11.80 37.00
N ALA A 169 -40.92 -10.54 37.44
CA ALA A 169 -40.68 -10.10 38.84
C ALA A 169 -41.86 -9.29 39.37
#